data_AF-A0A6P0SUJ8-F1
#
_entry.id   AF-A0A6P0SUJ8-F1
#
_cell.length_a   1.000
_cell.length_b   1.000
_cell.length_c   1.000
_cell.angle_alpha   90.00
_cell.angle_beta   90.00
_cell.angle_gamma   90.00
#
_symmetry.space_group_name_H-M   'P 1'
#
loop_
_entity.id
_entity.type
_entity.pdbx_description
1 polymer ?
#
loop_
_entity_poly.entity_id
_entity_poly.type
_entity_poly.pdbx_seq_one_letter_code
_entity_poly.pdbx_strand_id
1 'polypeptide(L)'
;MRKTANRKFRKEKKVNRYKANELCDKAFPKVGYKQNQHVNVKGTKSPYDGDLVYWSNRNSRLYSDATSNALKKQNHSCGHCGLKFTEDESVHLHHVDGNHDNWSKSNLLAVHQSCHQQIHWSTPKGKDT
;
A
#
# COMPACT_ATOMS: atom_id res chain seq x y z
N MET A 1 0.78 -24.00 -16.24
CA MET A 1 2.15 -24.53 -16.48
C MET A 1 2.18 -26.04 -16.63
N ARG A 2 1.73 -26.84 -15.65
CA ARG A 2 1.69 -28.31 -15.72
C ARG A 2 1.07 -28.90 -17.01
N LYS A 3 -0.12 -28.42 -17.42
CA LYS A 3 -0.79 -28.89 -18.64
C LYS A 3 0.04 -28.65 -19.91
N THR A 4 0.69 -27.49 -20.00
CA THR A 4 1.56 -27.13 -21.14
C THR A 4 2.80 -28.02 -21.20
N ALA A 5 3.44 -28.28 -20.06
CA ALA A 5 4.60 -29.16 -19.96
C ALA A 5 4.24 -30.61 -20.31
N ASN A 6 3.13 -31.12 -19.76
CA ASN A 6 2.63 -32.47 -20.07
C ASN A 6 2.38 -32.67 -21.57
N ARG A 7 1.78 -31.68 -22.22
CA ARG A 7 1.58 -31.69 -23.67
C ARG A 7 2.89 -31.75 -24.45
N LYS A 8 3.96 -31.12 -23.96
CA LYS A 8 5.29 -31.23 -24.57
C LYS A 8 5.89 -32.62 -24.37
N PHE A 9 5.89 -33.15 -23.15
CA PHE A 9 6.41 -34.49 -22.86
C PHE A 9 5.72 -35.60 -23.66
N ARG A 10 4.39 -35.51 -23.86
CA ARG A 10 3.64 -36.47 -24.67
C ARG A 10 3.99 -36.47 -26.16
N LYS A 11 4.71 -35.45 -26.66
CA LYS A 11 5.20 -35.40 -28.05
C LYS A 11 6.55 -36.10 -28.20
N GLU A 12 7.22 -36.45 -27.11
CA GLU A 12 8.50 -37.16 -27.16
C GLU A 12 8.29 -38.64 -27.42
N LYS A 13 8.98 -39.18 -28.44
CA LYS A 13 8.81 -40.58 -28.88
C LYS A 13 9.05 -41.62 -27.78
N LYS A 14 9.89 -41.30 -26.79
CA LYS A 14 10.28 -42.21 -25.70
C LYS A 14 9.42 -42.07 -24.43
N VAL A 15 8.46 -41.14 -24.41
CA VAL A 15 7.71 -40.80 -23.21
C VAL A 15 6.23 -41.15 -23.40
N ASN A 16 5.77 -42.17 -22.67
CA ASN A 16 4.35 -42.52 -22.64
C ASN A 16 3.55 -41.60 -21.70
N ARG A 17 2.22 -41.74 -21.70
CA ARG A 17 1.33 -40.88 -20.90
C ARG A 17 1.62 -40.89 -19.40
N TYR A 18 2.02 -42.04 -18.86
CA TYR A 18 2.28 -42.22 -17.44
C TYR A 18 3.62 -41.57 -17.06
N LYS A 19 4.65 -41.77 -17.87
CA LYS A 19 5.96 -41.14 -17.69
C LYS A 19 5.87 -39.62 -17.82
N ALA A 20 5.05 -39.11 -18.74
CA ALA A 20 4.78 -37.68 -18.85
C ALA A 20 4.12 -37.10 -17.59
N ASN A 21 3.25 -37.84 -16.91
CA ASN A 21 2.65 -37.41 -15.64
C ASN A 21 3.70 -37.40 -14.52
N GLU A 22 4.49 -38.47 -14.40
CA GLU A 22 5.56 -38.58 -13.40
C GLU A 22 6.59 -37.43 -13.53
N LEU A 23 7.03 -37.13 -14.76
CA LEU A 23 7.92 -36.00 -15.05
C LEU A 23 7.28 -34.66 -14.65
N CYS A 24 5.97 -34.49 -14.87
CA CYS A 24 5.27 -33.29 -14.45
C CYS A 24 5.18 -33.17 -12.93
N ASP A 25 4.92 -34.27 -12.21
CA ASP A 25 4.84 -34.26 -10.75
C ASP A 25 6.22 -34.00 -10.12
N LYS A 26 7.29 -34.52 -10.73
CA LYS A 26 8.67 -34.24 -10.32
C LYS A 26 9.09 -32.80 -10.60
N ALA A 27 8.73 -32.24 -11.76
CA ALA A 27 9.10 -30.88 -12.14
C ALA A 27 8.24 -29.80 -11.44
N PHE A 28 7.00 -30.11 -11.10
CA PHE A 28 6.05 -29.20 -10.45
C PHE A 28 5.44 -29.84 -9.21
N PRO A 29 6.25 -30.10 -8.16
CA PRO A 29 5.76 -30.71 -6.93
C PRO A 29 4.69 -29.83 -6.27
N LYS A 30 3.73 -30.47 -5.60
CA LYS A 30 2.73 -29.75 -4.80
C LYS A 30 3.41 -29.11 -3.60
N VAL A 31 3.55 -27.79 -3.63
CA VAL A 31 4.02 -27.00 -2.50
C VAL A 31 2.84 -26.58 -1.62
N GLY A 32 3.06 -26.51 -0.30
CA GLY A 32 2.03 -26.13 0.68
C GLY A 32 1.69 -24.64 0.68
N TYR A 33 2.50 -23.81 0.01
CA TYR A 33 2.28 -22.38 -0.11
C TYR A 33 1.99 -22.00 -1.57
N LYS A 34 1.34 -20.85 -1.77
CA LYS A 34 1.17 -20.26 -3.11
C LYS A 34 2.05 -19.01 -3.16
N GLN A 35 2.79 -18.83 -4.24
CA GLN A 35 3.50 -17.58 -4.50
C GLN A 35 2.51 -16.48 -4.91
N ASN A 36 2.79 -15.22 -4.56
CA ASN A 36 1.97 -14.05 -4.89
C ASN A 36 0.54 -14.07 -4.32
N GLN A 37 0.35 -14.56 -3.08
CA GLN A 37 -0.95 -14.42 -2.41
C GLN A 37 -1.29 -12.96 -2.08
N HIS A 38 -0.28 -12.10 -1.90
CA HIS A 38 -0.50 -10.70 -1.65
C HIS A 38 -0.79 -9.97 -2.97
N VAL A 39 -1.92 -9.30 -3.02
CA VAL A 39 -2.25 -8.41 -4.14
C VAL A 39 -1.48 -7.12 -3.92
N ASN A 40 -0.45 -6.88 -4.76
CA ASN A 40 0.24 -5.59 -4.80
C ASN A 40 -0.73 -4.50 -5.26
N VAL A 41 -1.07 -4.47 -6.54
CA VAL A 41 -2.07 -3.56 -7.12
C VAL A 41 -3.27 -4.38 -7.56
N LYS A 42 -4.49 -3.88 -7.36
CA LYS A 42 -5.72 -4.61 -7.69
C LYS A 42 -5.88 -4.67 -9.21
N GLY A 43 -5.68 -5.83 -9.82
CA GLY A 43 -6.02 -6.11 -11.22
C GLY A 43 -5.50 -5.05 -12.20
N THR A 44 -6.43 -4.33 -12.84
CA THR A 44 -6.16 -3.31 -13.88
C THR A 44 -6.07 -1.88 -13.34
N LYS A 45 -5.93 -1.70 -12.01
CA LYS A 45 -5.79 -0.38 -11.41
C LYS A 45 -4.54 0.35 -11.91
N SER A 46 -4.71 1.63 -12.25
CA SER A 46 -3.63 2.55 -12.66
C SER A 46 -3.63 3.78 -11.74
N PRO A 47 -2.49 4.33 -11.32
CA PRO A 47 -2.43 5.58 -10.54
C PRO A 47 -3.21 6.74 -11.17
N TYR A 48 -3.40 6.68 -12.49
CA TYR A 48 -4.10 7.69 -13.29
C TYR A 48 -5.55 7.29 -13.65
N ASP A 49 -6.12 6.27 -13.00
CA ASP A 49 -7.50 5.81 -13.27
C ASP A 49 -8.60 6.63 -12.56
N GLY A 50 -8.21 7.65 -11.80
CA GLY A 50 -9.13 8.51 -11.06
C GLY A 50 -9.68 7.91 -9.77
N ASP A 51 -9.32 6.69 -9.38
CA ASP A 51 -9.73 6.09 -8.10
C ASP A 51 -8.85 6.58 -6.94
N LEU A 52 -9.01 7.87 -6.62
CA LEU A 52 -8.27 8.54 -5.55
C LEU A 52 -8.44 7.84 -4.19
N VAL A 53 -9.59 7.20 -3.94
CA VAL A 53 -9.84 6.48 -2.70
C VAL A 53 -8.97 5.23 -2.61
N TYR A 54 -8.93 4.42 -3.67
CA TYR A 54 -8.07 3.25 -3.72
C TYR A 54 -6.59 3.63 -3.54
N TRP A 55 -6.12 4.62 -4.29
CA TRP A 55 -4.72 5.05 -4.25
C TRP A 55 -4.35 5.69 -2.92
N SER A 56 -5.22 6.52 -2.35
CA SER A 56 -4.98 7.13 -1.03
C SER A 56 -4.87 6.09 0.09
N ASN A 57 -5.79 5.12 0.11
CA ASN A 57 -5.78 4.03 1.09
C ASN A 57 -4.53 3.16 0.93
N ARG A 58 -4.12 2.91 -0.33
CA ARG A 58 -2.93 2.13 -0.65
C ARG A 58 -1.65 2.85 -0.22
N ASN A 59 -1.52 4.13 -0.55
CA ASN A 59 -0.33 4.93 -0.26
C ASN A 59 -0.17 5.16 1.23
N SER A 60 -1.28 5.23 1.96
CA SER A 60 -1.27 5.26 3.42
C SER A 60 -0.62 4.03 4.07
N ARG A 61 -0.58 2.87 3.37
CA ARG A 61 0.11 1.66 3.86
C ARG A 61 1.63 1.75 3.77
N LEU A 62 2.18 2.76 3.08
CA LEU A 62 3.62 3.02 3.02
C LEU A 62 4.13 3.71 4.30
N TYR A 63 3.21 4.24 5.11
CA TYR A 63 3.54 4.88 6.39
C TYR A 63 3.39 3.91 7.56
N SER A 64 4.29 4.00 8.52
CA SER A 64 4.28 3.25 9.78
C SER A 64 3.85 4.11 10.97
N ASP A 65 3.73 3.47 12.14
CA ASP A 65 3.65 4.11 13.46
C ASP A 65 2.54 5.15 13.61
N ALA A 66 2.85 6.31 14.19
CA ALA A 66 1.91 7.38 14.46
C ALA A 66 1.23 7.90 13.18
N THR A 67 1.97 8.00 12.08
CA THR A 67 1.44 8.46 10.79
C THR A 67 0.39 7.50 10.25
N SER A 68 0.65 6.19 10.30
CA SER A 68 -0.33 5.17 9.88
C SER A 68 -1.61 5.22 10.71
N ASN A 69 -1.49 5.47 12.02
CA ASN A 69 -2.64 5.58 12.92
C ASN A 69 -3.48 6.84 12.61
N ALA A 70 -2.83 7.99 12.40
CA ALA A 70 -3.51 9.23 12.04
C ALA A 70 -4.22 9.11 10.69
N LEU A 71 -3.55 8.54 9.69
CA LEU A 71 -4.13 8.30 8.36
C LEU A 71 -5.40 7.42 8.43
N LYS A 72 -5.37 6.31 9.18
CA LYS A 72 -6.55 5.45 9.36
C LYS A 72 -7.68 6.18 10.09
N LYS A 73 -7.37 6.91 11.16
CA LYS A 73 -8.34 7.71 11.93
C LYS A 73 -9.03 8.75 11.06
N GLN A 74 -8.30 9.36 10.13
CA GLN A 74 -8.80 10.41 9.24
C GLN A 74 -9.38 9.88 7.93
N ASN A 75 -9.60 8.56 7.82
CA ASN A 75 -10.05 7.92 6.58
C ASN A 75 -9.19 8.34 5.36
N HIS A 76 -7.89 8.48 5.56
CA HIS A 76 -6.93 8.84 4.51
C HIS A 76 -7.17 10.23 3.89
N SER A 77 -7.85 11.12 4.63
CA SER A 77 -8.04 12.53 4.27
C SER A 77 -7.15 13.42 5.13
N CYS A 78 -6.66 14.50 4.54
CA CYS A 78 -5.90 15.54 5.24
C CYS A 78 -6.77 16.22 6.30
N GLY A 79 -6.24 16.36 7.50
CA GLY A 79 -6.93 17.00 8.61
C GLY A 79 -7.10 18.51 8.47
N HIS A 80 -6.43 19.14 7.50
CA HIS A 80 -6.52 20.57 7.24
C HIS A 80 -7.47 20.88 6.07
N CYS A 81 -7.22 20.33 4.88
CA CYS A 81 -8.00 20.63 3.68
C CYS A 81 -9.09 19.60 3.33
N GLY A 82 -9.14 18.46 4.03
CA GLY A 82 -10.12 17.38 3.80
C GLY A 82 -9.86 16.50 2.58
N LEU A 83 -8.95 16.91 1.68
CA LEU A 83 -8.62 16.15 0.46
C LEU A 83 -7.86 14.86 0.78
N LYS A 84 -7.97 13.88 -0.12
CA LYS A 84 -7.24 12.61 -0.01
C LYS A 84 -5.74 12.81 -0.20
N PHE A 85 -4.95 11.99 0.48
CA PHE A 85 -3.52 11.90 0.23
C PHE A 85 -3.25 11.18 -1.10
N THR A 86 -2.44 11.76 -1.96
CA THR A 86 -1.94 11.13 -3.20
C THR A 86 -0.43 10.88 -3.10
N GLU A 87 0.14 10.24 -4.12
CA GLU A 87 1.59 10.00 -4.21
C GLU A 87 2.42 11.27 -4.44
N ASP A 88 1.78 12.34 -4.92
CA ASP A 88 2.46 13.56 -5.36
C ASP A 88 2.95 14.45 -4.20
N GLU A 89 2.47 14.19 -2.99
CA GLU A 89 2.76 15.01 -1.82
C GLU A 89 2.98 14.17 -0.56
N SER A 90 3.98 14.54 0.23
CA SER A 90 4.31 13.84 1.47
C SER A 90 3.30 14.12 2.59
N VAL A 91 3.09 13.12 3.45
CA VAL A 91 2.25 13.25 4.65
C VAL A 91 3.11 13.67 5.83
N HIS A 92 2.75 14.78 6.46
CA HIS A 92 3.33 15.26 7.70
C HIS A 92 2.39 15.01 8.88
N LEU A 93 2.96 14.90 10.08
CA LEU A 93 2.20 14.90 11.33
C LEU A 93 2.24 16.30 11.95
N HIS A 94 1.07 16.80 12.29
CA HIS A 94 0.87 18.06 12.99
C HIS A 94 0.38 17.79 14.41
N HIS A 95 0.98 18.48 15.39
CA HIS A 95 0.55 18.48 16.78
C HIS A 95 -0.49 19.59 16.96
N VAL A 96 -1.74 19.22 17.22
CA VAL A 96 -2.87 20.17 17.27
C VAL A 96 -2.71 21.19 18.41
N ASP A 97 -2.11 20.79 19.52
CA ASP A 97 -1.81 21.66 20.67
C ASP A 97 -0.50 22.45 20.53
N GLY A 98 0.25 22.28 19.43
CA GLY A 98 1.57 22.89 19.23
C GLY A 98 2.70 22.28 20.09
N ASN A 99 2.38 21.39 21.04
CA ASN A 99 3.37 20.73 21.88
C ASN A 99 3.95 19.51 21.14
N HIS A 100 5.18 19.66 20.64
CA HIS A 100 5.89 18.63 19.90
C HIS A 100 6.28 17.39 20.74
N ASP A 101 6.13 17.45 22.07
CA ASP A 101 6.35 16.31 22.97
C ASP A 101 5.05 15.51 23.22
N ASN A 102 3.88 16.04 22.83
CA ASN A 102 2.60 15.36 23.01
C ASN A 102 2.24 14.44 21.83
N TRP A 103 2.82 13.23 21.83
CA TRP A 103 2.59 12.20 20.81
C TRP A 103 1.28 11.40 20.99
N SER A 104 0.31 11.93 21.75
CA SER A 104 -0.99 11.29 21.88
C SER A 104 -1.68 11.15 20.51
N LYS A 105 -2.31 10.00 20.25
CA LYS A 105 -3.08 9.75 19.02
C LYS A 105 -4.24 10.73 18.82
N SER A 106 -4.73 11.36 19.90
CA SER A 106 -5.75 12.40 19.80
C SER A 106 -5.17 13.74 19.33
N ASN A 107 -3.89 14.00 19.64
CA ASN A 107 -3.19 15.25 19.36
C ASN A 107 -2.50 15.28 17.98
N LEU A 108 -2.29 14.12 17.38
CA LEU A 108 -1.65 14.00 16.07
C LEU A 108 -2.66 14.06 14.93
N LEU A 109 -2.35 14.89 13.94
CA LEU A 109 -3.14 15.08 12.72
C LEU A 109 -2.24 14.88 11.49
N ALA A 110 -2.60 13.93 10.63
CA ALA A 110 -1.96 13.77 9.33
C ALA A 110 -2.41 14.90 8.39
N VAL A 111 -1.46 15.60 7.81
CA VAL A 111 -1.71 16.72 6.89
C VAL A 111 -0.77 16.62 5.70
N HIS A 112 -1.16 17.23 4.57
CA HIS A 112 -0.25 17.41 3.45
C HIS A 112 0.93 18.28 3.86
N GLN A 113 2.09 18.10 3.24
CA GLN A 113 3.26 18.96 3.49
C GLN A 113 2.93 20.45 3.31
N SER A 114 2.24 20.82 2.23
CA SER A 114 1.78 22.19 1.94
C SER A 114 0.80 22.69 2.99
N CYS A 115 -0.16 21.86 3.40
CA CYS A 115 -1.09 22.19 4.48
C CYS A 115 -0.37 22.40 5.81
N HIS A 116 0.61 21.55 6.13
CA HIS A 116 1.41 21.70 7.34
C HIS A 116 2.14 23.05 7.36
N GLN A 117 2.67 23.43 6.21
CA GLN A 117 3.33 24.70 6.03
C GLN A 117 2.36 25.89 6.13
N GLN A 118 1.16 25.81 5.55
CA GLN A 118 0.10 26.82 5.70
C GLN A 118 -0.31 27.02 7.17
N ILE A 119 -0.42 25.93 7.93
CA ILE A 119 -0.71 25.99 9.36
C ILE A 119 0.34 26.82 10.10
N HIS A 120 1.63 26.56 9.86
CA HIS A 120 2.73 27.27 10.55
C HIS A 120 3.01 28.68 10.00
N TRP A 121 2.61 28.98 8.77
CA TRP A 121 2.73 30.33 8.20
C TRP A 121 1.65 31.29 8.68
N SER A 122 0.45 30.76 9.00
CA SER A 122 -0.68 31.56 9.42
C SER A 122 -0.60 32.02 10.89
N THR A 123 0.35 31.46 11.66
CA THR A 123 0.55 31.77 13.08
C THR A 123 1.81 32.63 13.26
N PRO A 124 1.71 33.87 13.78
CA PRO A 124 2.89 34.65 14.12
C PRO A 124 3.72 33.93 15.18
N LYS A 125 5.04 33.82 15.00
CA LYS A 125 5.96 33.29 16.02
C LYS A 125 5.78 34.09 17.32
N GLY A 126 5.34 33.44 18.40
CA GLY A 126 5.28 34.05 19.74
C GLY A 126 3.93 34.02 20.47
N LYS A 127 2.99 33.13 20.12
CA LYS A 127 1.74 32.90 20.88
C LYS A 127 1.60 31.45 21.39
N ASP A 128 2.72 30.83 21.71
CA ASP A 128 2.74 29.53 22.39
C ASP A 128 2.91 29.83 23.90
N THR A 129 1.78 30.04 24.59
CA THR A 129 1.68 30.09 26.06
C THR A 129 0.65 29.11 26.54
#